data_AF-A0A3R6A1W6-F1
#
_entry.id   AF-A0A3R6A1W6-F1
#
_cell.length_a   1.000
_cell.length_b   1.000
_cell.length_c   1.000
_cell.angle_alpha   90.00
_cell.angle_beta   90.00
_cell.angle_gamma   90.00
#
_symmetry.space_group_name_H-M   'P 1'
#
loop_
_entity.id
_entity.type
_entity.pdbx_description
1 polymer ?
#
loop_
_entity_poly.entity_id
_entity_poly.type
_entity_poly.pdbx_seq_one_letter_code
_entity_poly.pdbx_strand_id
1 'polypeptide(L)'
;MQDYNTIIGAIQMRLNKCPTRSVMDRFRIGSSTLNLIMSRYKALELTIDELEAMSPKEVENLFYPQKNLQRKEVPLPDFQYYYDRIHAPNSRVNISFCWLDYKEKNPDGYEKSQFYEYYQRFVQENYGGTKISMAVNRKPGEKMYIDWVGDQPGLLTDVTTGEIMRVHIFATTLGVSSMIYAEAFPNEKLPCFIEGCVHAVSFYGAVAKHFVPDNLKTAVTKHTKDDLVL
;
A
#
# COMPACT_ATOMS: atom_id res chain seq x y z
N MET A 1 -25.15 4.75 9.93
CA MET A 1 -26.34 3.89 9.75
C MET A 1 -26.85 3.57 11.15
N GLN A 2 -28.16 3.59 11.38
CA GLN A 2 -28.72 3.32 12.71
C GLN A 2 -29.39 1.95 12.70
N ASP A 3 -29.34 1.24 13.81
CA ASP A 3 -29.97 -0.07 13.98
C ASP A 3 -31.48 0.06 14.16
N TYR A 4 -32.17 -1.07 14.03
CA TYR A 4 -33.63 -1.18 14.20
C TYR A 4 -34.13 -0.50 15.49
N ASN A 5 -33.50 -0.79 16.62
CA ASN A 5 -33.92 -0.30 17.94
C ASN A 5 -33.85 1.23 18.02
N THR A 6 -32.81 1.83 17.43
CA THR A 6 -32.65 3.27 17.37
C THR A 6 -33.67 3.91 16.44
N ILE A 7 -33.97 3.28 15.30
CA ILE A 7 -34.97 3.78 14.34
C ILE A 7 -36.36 3.78 14.97
N ILE A 8 -36.83 2.63 15.44
CA ILE A 8 -38.18 2.48 16.02
C ILE A 8 -38.33 3.33 17.27
N GLY A 9 -37.36 3.23 18.20
CA GLY A 9 -37.41 3.96 19.46
C GLY A 9 -37.39 5.48 19.27
N ALA A 10 -36.65 5.99 18.28
CA ALA A 10 -36.66 7.41 17.96
C ALA A 10 -38.01 7.87 17.38
N ILE A 11 -38.61 7.10 16.47
CA ILE A 11 -39.93 7.40 15.88
C ILE A 11 -41.00 7.39 16.97
N GLN A 12 -41.05 6.35 17.79
CA GLN A 12 -42.05 6.19 18.85
C GLN A 12 -42.01 7.34 19.86
N MET A 13 -40.83 7.74 20.32
CA MET A 13 -40.69 8.88 21.23
C MET A 13 -41.11 10.20 20.57
N ARG A 14 -40.86 10.38 19.27
CA ARG A 14 -41.29 11.59 18.55
C ARG A 14 -42.80 11.62 18.31
N LEU A 15 -43.43 10.48 18.04
CA LEU A 15 -44.89 10.35 17.97
C LEU A 15 -45.56 10.66 19.32
N ASN A 16 -44.92 10.23 20.42
CA ASN A 16 -45.33 10.55 21.79
C ASN A 16 -44.98 11.99 22.23
N LYS A 17 -44.61 12.87 21.29
CA LYS A 17 -44.28 14.29 21.51
C LYS A 17 -43.13 14.54 22.50
N CYS A 18 -42.22 13.57 22.70
CA CYS A 18 -41.03 13.79 23.51
C CYS A 18 -40.11 14.86 22.89
N PRO A 19 -39.45 15.72 23.70
CA PRO A 19 -38.50 16.71 23.20
C PRO A 19 -37.36 16.07 22.40
N THR A 20 -36.97 16.70 21.29
CA THR A 20 -35.88 16.25 20.40
C THR A 20 -34.60 15.92 21.16
N ARG A 21 -34.26 16.74 22.17
CA ARG A 21 -33.07 16.56 23.01
C ARG A 21 -33.11 15.24 23.79
N SER A 22 -34.25 14.89 24.38
CA SER A 22 -34.41 13.65 25.12
C SER A 22 -34.27 12.41 24.24
N VAL A 23 -34.71 12.48 22.98
CA VAL A 23 -34.54 11.39 22.00
C VAL A 23 -33.06 11.25 21.61
N MET A 24 -32.40 12.36 21.31
CA MET A 24 -30.98 12.39 20.98
C MET A 24 -30.11 11.83 22.10
N ASP A 25 -30.37 12.23 23.35
CA ASP A 25 -29.60 11.80 24.51
C ASP A 25 -29.80 10.28 24.77
N ARG A 26 -31.03 9.79 24.62
CA ARG A 26 -31.37 8.37 24.84
C ARG A 26 -30.68 7.44 23.84
N PHE A 27 -30.72 7.78 22.55
CA PHE A 27 -30.18 6.94 21.48
C PHE A 27 -28.75 7.34 21.06
N ARG A 28 -28.17 8.35 21.70
CA ARG A 28 -26.83 8.90 21.38
C ARG A 28 -26.70 9.27 19.90
N ILE A 29 -27.73 9.91 19.34
CA ILE A 29 -27.76 10.36 17.95
C ILE A 29 -27.76 11.88 17.84
N GLY A 30 -27.22 12.41 16.74
CA GLY A 30 -27.25 13.85 16.46
C GLY A 30 -28.61 14.33 15.94
N SER A 31 -28.84 15.64 16.01
CA SER A 31 -30.06 16.30 15.49
C SER A 31 -30.30 16.02 14.01
N SER A 32 -29.23 16.03 13.19
CA SER A 32 -29.30 15.69 11.77
C SER A 32 -29.76 14.25 11.52
N THR A 33 -29.29 13.30 12.33
CA THR A 33 -29.68 11.89 12.25
C THR A 33 -31.15 11.70 12.63
N LEU A 34 -31.60 12.33 13.72
CA LEU A 34 -32.99 12.26 14.13
C LEU A 34 -33.94 12.88 13.09
N ASN A 35 -33.57 14.02 12.53
CA ASN A 35 -34.34 14.65 11.45
C ASN A 35 -34.41 13.77 10.20
N LEU A 36 -33.31 13.10 9.85
CA LEU A 36 -33.27 12.16 8.72
C LEU A 36 -34.20 10.97 8.95
N ILE A 37 -34.17 10.36 10.15
CA ILE A 37 -35.07 9.25 10.50
C ILE A 37 -36.53 9.69 10.37
N MET A 38 -36.90 10.82 10.97
CA MET A 38 -38.28 11.31 10.93
C MET A 38 -38.73 11.72 9.53
N SER A 39 -37.82 12.28 8.71
CA SER A 39 -38.10 12.61 7.32
C SER A 39 -38.38 11.36 6.48
N ARG A 40 -37.60 10.30 6.68
CA ARG A 40 -37.79 9.02 5.97
C ARG A 40 -39.06 8.31 6.42
N TYR A 41 -39.33 8.31 7.73
CA TYR A 41 -40.58 7.77 8.28
C TYR A 41 -41.81 8.43 7.65
N LYS A 42 -41.83 9.76 7.57
CA LYS A 42 -42.94 10.49 6.92
C LYS A 42 -43.11 10.17 5.44
N ALA A 43 -42.01 9.86 4.74
CA ALA A 43 -42.04 9.53 3.32
C ALA A 43 -42.47 8.08 3.03
N LEU A 44 -42.39 7.19 4.03
CA LEU A 44 -42.80 5.78 3.88
C LEU A 44 -44.32 5.61 3.95
N GLU A 45 -45.05 6.58 4.50
CA GLU A 45 -46.52 6.52 4.71
C GLU A 45 -46.99 5.28 5.49
N LEU A 46 -46.09 4.64 6.24
CA LEU A 46 -46.38 3.49 7.09
C LEU A 46 -46.65 3.92 8.53
N THR A 47 -47.53 3.18 9.20
CA THR A 47 -47.73 3.28 10.64
C THR A 47 -46.55 2.66 11.40
N ILE A 48 -46.40 3.03 12.68
CA ILE A 48 -45.33 2.45 13.50
C ILE A 48 -45.55 0.96 13.76
N ASP A 49 -46.81 0.53 13.92
CA ASP A 49 -47.16 -0.87 14.15
C ASP A 49 -46.79 -1.76 12.95
N GLU A 50 -46.96 -1.23 11.72
CA GLU A 50 -46.52 -1.91 10.50
C GLU A 50 -44.99 -2.03 10.41
N LEU A 51 -44.24 -1.05 10.91
CA LEU A 51 -42.77 -1.12 10.97
C LEU A 51 -42.30 -2.10 12.04
N GLU A 52 -42.99 -2.18 13.18
CA GLU A 52 -42.66 -3.14 14.25
C GLU A 52 -42.98 -4.59 13.86
N ALA A 53 -43.92 -4.79 12.93
CA ALA A 53 -44.25 -6.11 12.37
C ALA A 53 -43.22 -6.62 11.32
N MET A 54 -42.37 -5.73 10.79
CA MET A 54 -41.31 -6.11 9.85
C MET A 54 -40.10 -6.68 10.58
N SER A 55 -39.26 -7.44 9.86
CA SER A 55 -38.00 -7.89 10.45
C SER A 55 -37.04 -6.70 10.67
N PRO A 56 -36.16 -6.76 11.68
CA PRO A 56 -35.20 -5.68 11.95
C PRO A 56 -34.39 -5.24 10.73
N LYS A 57 -33.99 -6.21 9.90
CA LYS A 57 -33.17 -5.98 8.72
C LYS A 57 -33.94 -5.31 7.57
N GLU A 58 -35.24 -5.59 7.44
CA GLU A 58 -36.10 -4.93 6.45
C GLU A 58 -36.30 -3.46 6.81
N VAL A 59 -36.55 -3.14 8.09
CA VAL A 59 -36.66 -1.76 8.57
C VAL A 59 -35.34 -1.01 8.39
N GLU A 60 -34.21 -1.62 8.77
CA GLU A 60 -32.90 -1.01 8.55
C GLU A 60 -32.65 -0.69 7.07
N ASN A 61 -33.02 -1.59 6.16
CA ASN A 61 -32.90 -1.39 4.72
C ASN A 61 -33.90 -0.38 4.14
N LEU A 62 -35.11 -0.28 4.69
CA LEU A 62 -36.09 0.74 4.30
C LEU A 62 -35.59 2.15 4.65
N PHE A 63 -35.04 2.29 5.85
CA PHE A 63 -34.54 3.58 6.33
C PHE A 63 -33.16 3.89 5.78
N TYR A 64 -32.30 2.92 5.63
CA TYR A 64 -30.96 3.07 5.05
C TYR A 64 -30.85 2.05 3.92
N PRO A 65 -31.48 2.31 2.77
CA PRO A 65 -31.29 1.44 1.63
C PRO A 65 -29.80 1.38 1.43
N GLN A 66 -29.31 0.14 1.31
CA GLN A 66 -28.06 -0.08 0.65
C GLN A 66 -28.30 0.51 -0.74
N LYS A 67 -27.99 1.81 -0.90
CA LYS A 67 -27.47 2.29 -2.15
C LYS A 67 -26.36 1.29 -2.39
N ASN A 68 -26.65 0.30 -3.23
CA ASN A 68 -25.71 -0.04 -4.26
C ASN A 68 -25.20 1.33 -4.68
N LEU A 69 -24.01 1.69 -4.16
CA LEU A 69 -23.12 2.58 -4.87
C LEU A 69 -23.39 2.21 -6.31
N GLN A 70 -23.79 3.17 -7.15
CA GLN A 70 -23.77 2.93 -8.57
C GLN A 70 -22.33 2.56 -8.87
N ARG A 71 -22.02 1.26 -8.69
CA ARG A 71 -20.85 0.61 -9.18
C ARG A 71 -21.20 0.72 -10.64
N LYS A 72 -20.65 1.75 -11.29
CA LYS A 72 -20.34 1.61 -12.71
C LYS A 72 -19.83 0.18 -12.80
N GLU A 73 -20.50 -0.67 -13.58
CA GLU A 73 -20.03 -2.03 -13.84
C GLU A 73 -18.76 -1.88 -14.68
N VAL A 74 -17.69 -1.44 -14.03
CA VAL A 74 -16.38 -1.32 -14.61
C VAL A 74 -15.84 -2.74 -14.60
N PRO A 75 -15.60 -3.33 -15.79
CA PRO A 75 -15.07 -4.68 -15.86
C PRO A 75 -13.75 -4.75 -15.10
N LEU A 76 -13.55 -5.85 -14.38
CA LEU A 76 -12.29 -6.06 -13.68
C LEU A 76 -11.15 -6.12 -14.71
N PRO A 77 -10.00 -5.48 -14.42
CA PRO A 77 -8.80 -5.63 -15.23
C PRO A 77 -8.37 -7.11 -15.28
N ASP A 78 -7.68 -7.49 -16.36
CA ASP A 78 -7.01 -8.80 -16.43
C ASP A 78 -5.80 -8.81 -15.47
N PHE A 79 -6.08 -9.17 -14.21
CA PHE A 79 -5.05 -9.22 -13.18
C PHE A 79 -4.06 -10.37 -13.38
N GLN A 80 -4.41 -11.42 -14.13
CA GLN A 80 -3.47 -12.48 -14.48
C GLN A 80 -2.38 -11.91 -15.40
N TYR A 81 -2.77 -11.19 -16.44
CA TYR A 81 -1.82 -10.49 -17.32
C TYR A 81 -0.87 -9.56 -16.55
N TYR A 82 -1.40 -8.74 -15.64
CA TYR A 82 -0.57 -7.84 -14.83
C TYR A 82 0.33 -8.59 -13.85
N TYR A 83 -0.15 -9.69 -13.26
CA TYR A 83 0.63 -10.55 -12.38
C TYR A 83 1.82 -11.18 -13.11
N ASP A 84 1.58 -11.77 -14.29
CA ASP A 84 2.62 -12.39 -15.11
C ASP A 84 3.66 -11.35 -15.55
N ARG A 85 3.20 -10.15 -15.91
CA ARG A 85 4.08 -9.04 -16.29
C ARG A 85 4.96 -8.56 -15.14
N ILE A 86 4.45 -8.54 -13.91
CA ILE A 86 5.23 -8.18 -12.71
C ILE A 86 6.25 -9.29 -12.36
N HIS A 87 5.86 -10.56 -12.48
CA HIS A 87 6.68 -11.70 -12.07
C HIS A 87 7.52 -12.32 -13.20
N ALA A 88 7.49 -11.75 -14.41
CA ALA A 88 8.32 -12.21 -15.52
C ALA A 88 9.82 -12.08 -15.20
N PRO A 89 10.67 -13.01 -15.67
CA PRO A 89 12.12 -12.92 -15.51
C PRO A 89 12.65 -11.57 -16.03
N ASN A 90 13.47 -10.89 -15.22
CA ASN A 90 14.03 -9.55 -15.48
C ASN A 90 13.00 -8.42 -15.61
N SER A 91 11.75 -8.62 -15.17
CA SER A 91 10.77 -7.55 -15.16
C SER A 91 11.12 -6.48 -14.13
N ARG A 92 11.10 -5.21 -14.57
CA ARG A 92 11.18 -4.02 -13.70
C ARG A 92 9.80 -3.39 -13.48
N VAL A 93 8.75 -4.05 -13.95
CA VAL A 93 7.39 -3.56 -13.88
C VAL A 93 6.87 -3.79 -12.47
N ASN A 94 6.37 -2.73 -11.84
CA ASN A 94 5.66 -2.82 -10.58
C ASN A 94 4.18 -2.50 -10.77
N ILE A 95 3.38 -2.73 -9.73
CA ILE A 95 1.93 -2.52 -9.78
C ILE A 95 1.52 -1.08 -10.12
N SER A 96 2.39 -0.10 -9.83
CA SER A 96 2.14 1.31 -10.18
C SER A 96 2.23 1.56 -11.67
N PHE A 97 3.20 0.95 -12.36
CA PHE A 97 3.28 0.97 -13.82
C PHE A 97 2.10 0.24 -14.47
N CYS A 98 1.68 -0.90 -13.92
CA CYS A 98 0.50 -1.61 -14.39
C CYS A 98 -0.78 -0.76 -14.30
N TRP A 99 -0.95 -0.01 -13.21
CA TRP A 99 -2.09 0.91 -13.08
C TRP A 99 -2.03 2.06 -14.09
N LEU A 100 -0.86 2.64 -14.35
CA LEU A 100 -0.73 3.68 -15.37
C LEU A 100 -1.13 3.17 -16.76
N ASP A 101 -0.63 1.99 -17.15
CA ASP A 101 -0.99 1.32 -18.42
C ASP A 101 -2.49 0.98 -18.50
N TYR A 102 -3.08 0.53 -17.39
CA TYR A 102 -4.52 0.31 -17.29
C TYR A 102 -5.32 1.61 -17.48
N LYS A 103 -4.92 2.68 -16.79
CA LYS A 103 -5.65 3.95 -16.75
C LYS A 103 -5.57 4.70 -18.07
N GLU A 104 -4.45 4.57 -18.79
CA GLU A 104 -4.31 5.09 -20.16
C GLU A 104 -5.32 4.43 -21.11
N LYS A 105 -5.51 3.11 -20.99
CA LYS A 105 -6.47 2.34 -21.82
C LYS A 105 -7.92 2.50 -21.34
N ASN A 106 -8.12 2.80 -20.06
CA ASN A 106 -9.44 2.88 -19.42
C ASN A 106 -9.55 4.19 -18.60
N PRO A 107 -9.75 5.35 -19.25
CA PRO A 107 -9.85 6.64 -18.57
C PRO A 107 -10.93 6.68 -17.49
N ASP A 108 -12.07 6.01 -17.72
CA ASP A 108 -13.17 5.87 -16.77
C ASP A 108 -13.07 4.65 -15.83
N GLY A 109 -11.95 3.91 -15.92
CA GLY A 109 -11.69 2.71 -15.13
C GLY A 109 -11.31 2.98 -13.68
N TYR A 110 -10.97 1.92 -12.97
CA TYR A 110 -10.56 1.96 -11.56
C TYR A 110 -9.43 2.96 -11.27
N GLU A 111 -9.65 3.76 -10.22
CA GLU A 111 -8.62 4.61 -9.65
C GLU A 111 -7.56 3.79 -8.90
N LYS A 112 -6.40 4.40 -8.67
CA LYS A 112 -5.20 3.74 -8.14
C LYS A 112 -5.48 2.85 -6.91
N SER A 113 -6.15 3.39 -5.90
CA SER A 113 -6.44 2.66 -4.66
C SER A 113 -7.33 1.44 -4.90
N GLN A 114 -8.35 1.56 -5.76
CA GLN A 114 -9.27 0.46 -6.08
C GLN A 114 -8.57 -0.62 -6.90
N PHE A 115 -7.77 -0.21 -7.89
CA PHE A 115 -6.97 -1.14 -8.68
C PHE A 115 -6.03 -1.97 -7.81
N TYR A 116 -5.36 -1.32 -6.84
CA TYR A 116 -4.42 -1.99 -5.94
C TYR A 116 -5.14 -2.99 -5.02
N GLU A 117 -6.29 -2.59 -4.48
CA GLU A 117 -7.11 -3.46 -3.64
C GLU A 117 -7.57 -4.71 -4.40
N TYR A 118 -8.12 -4.56 -5.61
CA TYR A 118 -8.58 -5.69 -6.40
C TYR A 118 -7.42 -6.59 -6.85
N TYR A 119 -6.28 -6.01 -7.24
CA TYR A 119 -5.07 -6.79 -7.53
C TYR A 119 -4.60 -7.57 -6.30
N GLN A 120 -4.58 -6.97 -5.12
CA GLN A 120 -4.19 -7.68 -3.89
C GLN A 120 -5.12 -8.83 -3.54
N ARG A 121 -6.44 -8.65 -3.70
CA ARG A 121 -7.43 -9.73 -3.51
C ARG A 121 -7.18 -10.86 -4.50
N PHE A 122 -6.98 -10.54 -5.77
CA PHE A 122 -6.62 -11.52 -6.80
C PHE A 122 -5.36 -12.30 -6.42
N VAL A 123 -4.30 -11.62 -5.97
CA VAL A 123 -3.06 -12.30 -5.55
C VAL A 123 -3.32 -13.21 -4.34
N GLN A 124 -4.05 -12.74 -3.35
CA GLN A 124 -4.36 -13.51 -2.15
C GLN A 124 -5.18 -14.76 -2.45
N GLU A 125 -6.16 -14.66 -3.35
CA GLU A 125 -7.04 -15.75 -3.75
C GLU A 125 -6.33 -16.80 -4.61
N ASN A 126 -5.43 -16.39 -5.51
CA ASN A 126 -4.81 -17.29 -6.50
C ASN A 126 -3.42 -17.80 -6.09
N TYR A 127 -2.67 -17.03 -5.31
CA TYR A 127 -1.27 -17.32 -4.96
C TYR A 127 -1.01 -17.36 -3.45
N GLY A 128 -2.03 -17.05 -2.64
CA GLY A 128 -1.92 -16.98 -1.18
C GLY A 128 -1.32 -15.67 -0.67
N GLY A 129 -1.62 -15.33 0.58
CA GLY A 129 -1.09 -14.12 1.21
C GLY A 129 0.41 -14.26 1.52
N THR A 130 1.23 -13.33 1.04
CA THR A 130 2.67 -13.17 1.38
C THR A 130 2.90 -12.63 2.80
N LYS A 131 2.20 -13.17 3.80
CA LYS A 131 2.43 -12.83 5.21
C LYS A 131 3.29 -13.89 5.89
N ILE A 132 4.49 -14.09 5.37
CA ILE A 132 5.61 -14.62 6.19
C ILE A 132 6.54 -13.44 6.45
N SER A 133 6.16 -12.55 7.38
CA SER A 133 7.04 -11.51 7.89
C SER A 133 7.64 -12.01 9.21
N MET A 134 8.91 -12.42 9.18
CA MET A 134 9.67 -12.63 10.41
C MET A 134 10.18 -11.26 10.87
N ALA A 135 9.80 -10.82 12.07
CA ALA A 135 10.33 -9.58 12.63
C ALA A 135 11.84 -9.74 12.87
N VAL A 136 12.65 -9.09 12.04
CA VAL A 136 14.10 -9.08 12.21
C VAL A 136 14.46 -7.97 13.20
N ASN A 137 14.79 -8.35 14.44
CA ASN A 137 15.35 -7.41 15.42
C ASN A 137 16.73 -6.93 14.95
N ARG A 138 16.93 -5.62 14.91
CA ARG A 138 18.19 -4.98 14.49
C ARG A 138 18.70 -4.07 15.60
N LYS A 139 20.01 -4.09 15.87
CA LYS A 139 20.63 -3.16 16.82
C LYS A 139 21.13 -1.92 16.07
N PRO A 140 20.92 -0.69 16.58
CA PRO A 140 21.44 0.52 15.95
C PRO A 140 22.96 0.45 15.79
N GLY A 141 23.46 0.87 14.62
CA GLY A 141 24.91 0.86 14.31
C GLY A 141 25.55 -0.53 14.16
N GLU A 142 24.79 -1.62 14.28
CA GLU A 142 25.36 -2.97 14.18
C GLU A 142 25.66 -3.37 12.73
N LYS A 143 24.76 -3.08 11.80
CA LYS A 143 24.86 -3.49 10.39
C LYS A 143 24.60 -2.33 9.45
N MET A 144 25.53 -2.13 8.52
CA MET A 144 25.33 -1.38 7.30
C MET A 144 25.23 -2.37 6.14
N TYR A 145 24.13 -2.31 5.41
CA TYR A 145 23.91 -3.12 4.22
C TYR A 145 24.42 -2.37 2.99
N ILE A 146 25.03 -3.10 2.06
CA ILE A 146 25.66 -2.53 0.87
C ILE A 146 25.14 -3.28 -0.35
N ASP A 147 24.78 -2.55 -1.39
CA ASP A 147 24.33 -3.13 -2.65
C ASP A 147 24.75 -2.27 -3.85
N TRP A 148 24.77 -2.89 -5.02
CA TRP A 148 24.89 -2.22 -6.30
C TRP A 148 23.55 -2.29 -7.03
N VAL A 149 23.05 -1.15 -7.47
CA VAL A 149 21.85 -1.12 -8.29
C VAL A 149 22.17 -1.82 -9.62
N GLY A 150 21.44 -2.88 -9.94
CA GLY A 150 21.65 -3.66 -11.17
C GLY A 150 21.37 -2.87 -12.46
N ASP A 151 20.68 -1.75 -12.35
CA ASP A 151 20.44 -0.83 -13.46
C ASP A 151 21.66 0.07 -13.67
N GLN A 152 22.14 0.13 -14.91
CA GLN A 152 23.31 0.91 -15.31
C GLN A 152 22.90 2.06 -16.24
N PRO A 153 22.32 3.15 -15.71
CA PRO A 153 21.84 4.24 -16.53
C PRO A 153 23.00 5.00 -17.19
N GLY A 154 22.79 5.51 -18.40
CA GLY A 154 23.74 6.38 -19.09
C GLY A 154 23.62 7.81 -18.57
N LEU A 155 24.32 8.14 -17.49
CA LEU A 155 24.22 9.44 -16.80
C LEU A 155 25.45 10.32 -16.92
N LEU A 156 26.58 9.78 -17.39
CA LEU A 156 27.79 10.54 -17.64
C LEU A 156 28.00 10.70 -19.13
N THR A 157 28.28 11.92 -19.58
CA THR A 157 28.69 12.20 -20.96
C THR A 157 30.14 12.61 -20.95
N ASP A 158 30.97 11.92 -21.72
CA ASP A 158 32.34 12.36 -21.96
C ASP A 158 32.31 13.67 -22.75
N VAL A 159 32.86 14.74 -22.18
CA VAL A 159 32.83 16.08 -22.76
C VAL A 159 33.69 16.21 -24.02
N THR A 160 34.64 15.30 -24.21
CA THR A 160 35.59 15.28 -25.32
C THR A 160 35.08 14.44 -26.48
N THR A 161 34.48 13.28 -26.19
CA THR A 161 34.00 12.35 -27.23
C THR A 161 32.50 12.44 -27.49
N GLY A 162 31.73 13.01 -26.55
CA GLY A 162 30.27 13.05 -26.59
C GLY A 162 29.61 11.70 -26.26
N GLU A 163 30.38 10.68 -25.89
CA GLU A 163 29.86 9.34 -25.59
C GLU A 163 29.14 9.31 -24.23
N ILE A 164 27.98 8.64 -24.20
CA ILE A 164 27.22 8.41 -22.98
C ILE A 164 27.76 7.16 -22.29
N MET A 165 28.39 7.35 -21.14
CA MET A 165 28.90 6.30 -20.27
C MET A 165 27.84 5.84 -19.28
N ARG A 166 27.75 4.52 -19.14
CA ARG A 166 26.94 3.87 -18.11
C ARG A 166 27.61 4.02 -16.76
N VAL A 167 26.81 4.31 -15.74
CA VAL A 167 27.27 4.37 -14.35
C VAL A 167 26.67 3.25 -13.52
N HIS A 168 27.36 2.89 -12.46
CA HIS A 168 26.92 1.91 -11.48
C HIS A 168 26.62 2.65 -10.18
N ILE A 169 25.43 2.45 -9.62
CA ILE A 169 25.03 3.14 -8.40
C ILE A 169 25.35 2.25 -7.20
N PHE A 170 26.32 2.69 -6.40
CA PHE A 170 26.61 2.13 -5.10
C PHE A 170 25.58 2.66 -4.10
N ALA A 171 24.93 1.78 -3.35
CA ALA A 171 23.96 2.17 -2.34
C ALA A 171 24.22 1.45 -1.01
N THR A 172 24.02 2.16 0.10
CA THR A 172 24.08 1.57 1.43
C THR A 172 22.89 1.99 2.27
N THR A 173 22.55 1.17 3.26
CA THR A 173 21.57 1.56 4.26
C THR A 173 21.89 1.03 5.66
N LEU A 174 21.57 1.83 6.68
CA LEU A 174 21.65 1.42 8.09
C LEU A 174 20.40 0.66 8.50
N GLY A 175 20.57 -0.55 9.05
CA GLY A 175 19.46 -1.47 9.29
C GLY A 175 18.32 -0.96 10.18
N VAL A 176 18.60 -0.03 11.10
CA VAL A 176 17.58 0.50 12.03
C VAL A 176 16.97 1.80 11.53
N SER A 177 17.78 2.77 11.13
CA SER A 177 17.27 4.08 10.70
C SER A 177 16.74 4.07 9.27
N SER A 178 17.07 3.05 8.48
CA SER A 178 16.85 3.01 7.03
C SER A 178 17.43 4.24 6.31
N MET A 179 18.41 4.91 6.92
CA MET A 179 19.12 6.01 6.29
C MET A 179 19.90 5.46 5.11
N ILE A 180 19.88 6.16 3.98
CA ILE A 180 20.48 5.72 2.72
C ILE A 180 21.60 6.66 2.33
N TYR A 181 22.68 6.08 1.83
CA TYR A 181 23.73 6.77 1.08
C TYR A 181 23.82 6.13 -0.31
N ALA A 182 23.94 6.95 -1.35
CA ALA A 182 24.10 6.48 -2.71
C ALA A 182 25.09 7.34 -3.50
N GLU A 183 25.93 6.70 -4.32
CA GLU A 183 26.96 7.35 -5.13
C GLU A 183 27.13 6.63 -6.48
N ALA A 184 27.46 7.38 -7.53
CA ALA A 184 27.67 6.84 -8.86
C ALA A 184 29.15 6.59 -9.13
N PHE A 185 29.48 5.39 -9.59
CA PHE A 185 30.82 4.95 -9.95
C PHE A 185 30.89 4.49 -11.41
N PRO A 186 32.08 4.53 -12.04
CA PRO A 186 32.27 4.05 -13.41
C PRO A 186 32.21 2.51 -13.53
N ASN A 187 32.37 1.76 -12.44
CA ASN A 187 32.30 0.31 -12.39
C ASN A 187 32.10 -0.21 -10.96
N GLU A 188 31.77 -1.50 -10.83
CA GLU A 188 31.52 -2.15 -9.52
C GLU A 188 32.78 -2.76 -8.89
N LYS A 189 33.99 -2.52 -9.43
CA LYS A 189 35.22 -3.22 -8.98
C LYS A 189 35.66 -2.79 -7.58
N LEU A 190 36.54 -3.60 -6.99
CA LEU A 190 37.04 -3.44 -5.62
C LEU A 190 37.50 -2.00 -5.26
N PRO A 191 38.24 -1.26 -6.12
CA PRO A 191 38.61 0.13 -5.78
C PRO A 191 37.40 1.04 -5.55
N CYS A 192 36.42 1.02 -6.47
CA CYS A 192 35.19 1.79 -6.35
C CYS A 192 34.33 1.31 -5.16
N PHE A 193 34.32 0.00 -4.88
CA PHE A 193 33.63 -0.55 -3.72
C PHE A 193 34.23 -0.05 -2.38
N ILE A 194 35.56 -0.03 -2.26
CA ILE A 194 36.24 0.49 -1.07
C ILE A 194 35.99 1.98 -0.91
N GLU A 195 36.10 2.74 -2.00
CA GLU A 195 35.86 4.18 -2.01
C GLU A 195 34.43 4.51 -1.59
N GLY A 196 33.43 3.83 -2.16
CA GLY A 196 32.03 3.97 -1.74
C GLY A 196 31.80 3.65 -0.27
N CYS A 197 32.49 2.63 0.28
CA CYS A 197 32.44 2.33 1.71
C CYS A 197 33.01 3.46 2.57
N VAL A 198 34.14 4.05 2.16
CA VAL A 198 34.78 5.17 2.88
C VAL A 198 33.89 6.40 2.85
N HIS A 199 33.31 6.73 1.70
CA HIS A 199 32.41 7.87 1.57
C HIS A 199 31.11 7.65 2.34
N ALA A 200 30.54 6.45 2.32
CA ALA A 200 29.35 6.11 3.10
C ALA A 200 29.57 6.30 4.60
N VAL A 201 30.67 5.77 5.15
CA VAL A 201 31.04 5.96 6.57
C VAL A 201 31.21 7.43 6.91
N SER A 202 31.89 8.17 6.04
CA SER A 202 32.12 9.62 6.23
C SER A 202 30.80 10.38 6.23
N PHE A 203 29.88 10.04 5.33
CA PHE A 203 28.54 10.60 5.27
C PHE A 203 27.71 10.30 6.54
N TYR A 204 27.78 9.07 7.05
CA TYR A 204 27.09 8.71 8.30
C TYR A 204 27.75 9.31 9.55
N GLY A 205 29.00 9.76 9.46
CA GLY A 205 29.78 10.24 10.60
C GLY A 205 30.09 9.16 11.65
N ALA A 206 29.92 7.89 11.29
CA ALA A 206 30.10 6.74 12.16
C ALA A 206 30.36 5.46 11.37
N VAL A 207 31.02 4.49 12.01
CA VAL A 207 31.32 3.18 11.44
C VAL A 207 30.39 2.13 12.03
N ALA A 208 29.66 1.41 11.18
CA ALA A 208 28.87 0.27 11.62
C ALA A 208 29.77 -0.91 12.00
N LYS A 209 29.34 -1.76 12.94
CA LYS A 209 30.13 -2.93 13.38
C LYS A 209 30.35 -3.95 12.25
N HIS A 210 29.36 -4.09 11.35
CA HIS A 210 29.41 -5.04 10.25
C HIS A 210 28.98 -4.37 8.94
N PHE A 211 29.76 -4.63 7.89
CA PHE A 211 29.49 -4.24 6.52
C PHE A 211 28.95 -5.49 5.83
N VAL A 212 27.71 -5.44 5.36
CA VAL A 212 26.98 -6.60 4.86
C VAL A 212 26.63 -6.37 3.39
N PRO A 213 27.53 -6.73 2.46
CA PRO A 213 27.24 -6.69 1.03
C PRO A 213 26.34 -7.87 0.60
N ASP A 214 25.38 -7.63 -0.28
CA ASP A 214 24.47 -8.67 -0.80
C ASP A 214 25.11 -9.50 -1.93
N ASN A 215 26.06 -8.93 -2.68
CA ASN A 215 26.81 -9.59 -3.74
C ASN A 215 28.32 -9.60 -3.47
N LEU A 216 28.79 -10.65 -2.79
CA LEU A 216 30.22 -10.83 -2.44
C LEU A 216 31.12 -11.22 -3.65
N LYS A 217 30.59 -11.30 -4.88
CA LYS A 217 31.40 -11.69 -6.05
C LYS A 217 32.50 -10.68 -6.38
N THR A 218 32.31 -9.40 -6.06
CA THR A 218 33.36 -8.39 -6.27
C THR A 218 34.44 -8.41 -5.17
N ALA A 219 34.15 -9.06 -4.04
CA ALA A 219 35.04 -9.19 -2.90
C ALA A 219 35.62 -10.61 -2.71
N VAL A 220 35.34 -11.55 -3.64
CA VAL A 220 35.74 -12.95 -3.55
C VAL A 220 36.32 -13.42 -4.88
N THR A 221 37.59 -13.83 -4.87
CA THR A 221 38.28 -14.38 -6.04
C THR A 221 37.94 -15.86 -6.30
N LYS A 222 37.52 -16.64 -5.29
CA LYS A 222 37.12 -18.05 -5.45
C LYS A 222 36.20 -18.52 -4.32
N HIS A 223 35.11 -19.21 -4.65
CA HIS A 223 34.32 -19.97 -3.67
C HIS A 223 34.87 -21.38 -3.56
N THR A 224 35.39 -21.75 -2.38
CA THR A 224 35.53 -23.14 -1.97
C THR A 224 34.58 -23.44 -0.82
N LYS A 225 34.10 -24.68 -0.75
CA LYS A 225 33.03 -25.12 0.17
C LYS A 225 33.34 -24.86 1.65
N ASP A 226 34.63 -24.77 1.99
CA ASP A 226 35.10 -24.76 3.37
C ASP A 226 35.95 -23.53 3.74
N ASP A 227 36.25 -22.60 2.82
CA ASP A 227 36.99 -21.38 3.16
C ASP A 227 36.72 -20.20 2.22
N LEU A 228 36.70 -19.00 2.83
CA LEU A 228 36.65 -17.69 2.19
C LEU A 228 38.08 -17.18 2.01
N VAL A 229 38.57 -17.21 0.77
CA VAL A 229 39.84 -16.57 0.41
C VAL A 229 39.52 -15.13 -0.03
N LEU A 230 40.02 -14.17 0.74
CA LEU A 230 39.96 -12.74 0.46
C LEU A 230 41.02 -12.35 -0.58
#